data_AF-A0A7T8JXJ9-F1
#
_entry.id   AF-A0A7T8JXJ9-F1
#
_cell.length_a   1.000
_cell.length_b   1.000
_cell.length_c   1.000
_cell.angle_alpha   90.00
_cell.angle_beta   90.00
_cell.angle_gamma   90.00
#
_symmetry.space_group_name_H-M   'P 1'
#
loop_
_entity.id
_entity.type
_entity.pdbx_description
1 polymer ?
#
loop_
_entity_poly.entity_id
_entity_poly.type
_entity_poly.pdbx_seq_one_letter_code
_entity_poly.pdbx_strand_id
1 'polypeptide(L)'
;HAEDEFYSPEELLSMILTHAKGIAESYTRQKIKDVVLTVPVFFGEAERRSLLRAAKMANLDVLQLISESLSVALNYGMFRRKEMNSTAKNLVLYDMGAQDTTVSVVSFQMIKTKERGFSETHPWLQYWAWPTIEPLEAWIYNSSCEIFLQQSSTT
;
A
#
# COMPACT_ATOMS: atom_id res chain seq x y z
N HIS A 1 15.51 12.04 33.10
CA HIS A 1 14.66 11.09 32.35
C HIS A 1 14.24 10.03 33.36
N ALA A 2 12.94 9.77 33.52
CA ALA A 2 12.49 8.74 34.46
C ALA A 2 12.92 7.38 33.91
N GLU A 3 13.70 6.64 34.69
CA GLU A 3 14.47 5.48 34.23
C GLU A 3 13.67 4.16 34.15
N ASP A 4 12.33 4.21 34.22
CA ASP A 4 11.48 3.00 34.29
C ASP A 4 10.12 3.10 33.53
N GLU A 5 10.06 3.81 32.40
CA GLU A 5 8.88 3.73 31.51
C GLU A 5 9.09 2.66 30.42
N PHE A 6 8.44 1.52 30.58
CA PHE A 6 8.38 0.46 29.58
C PHE A 6 7.26 0.77 28.59
N TYR A 7 7.64 1.06 27.34
CA TYR A 7 6.69 1.25 26.24
C TYR A 7 6.58 -0.03 25.43
N SER A 8 5.34 -0.41 25.07
CA SER A 8 5.13 -1.47 24.10
C SER A 8 5.54 -1.00 22.70
N PRO A 9 5.94 -1.92 21.79
CA PRO A 9 6.22 -1.56 20.40
C PRO A 9 5.04 -0.84 19.71
N GLU A 10 3.80 -1.23 20.03
CA GLU A 10 2.59 -0.58 19.52
C GLU A 10 2.42 0.85 20.03
N GLU A 11 2.79 1.12 21.28
CA GLU A 11 2.74 2.47 21.86
C GLU A 11 3.78 3.38 21.19
N LEU A 12 5.00 2.89 21.00
CA LEU A 12 6.04 3.62 20.26
C LEU A 12 5.61 3.91 18.82
N LEU A 13 5.03 2.92 18.13
CA LEU A 13 4.48 3.10 16.79
C LEU A 13 3.34 4.14 16.79
N SER A 14 2.48 4.12 17.80
CA SER A 14 1.39 5.09 17.94
C SER A 14 1.91 6.52 18.11
N MET A 15 2.99 6.72 18.88
CA MET A 15 3.63 8.02 19.03
C MET A 15 4.18 8.53 17.70
N ILE A 16 4.83 7.66 16.91
CA ILE A 16 5.33 8.00 15.57
C ILE A 16 4.16 8.38 14.63
N LEU A 17 3.09 7.59 14.61
CA LEU A 17 1.91 7.87 13.79
C LEU A 17 1.22 9.18 14.19
N THR A 18 1.14 9.47 15.48
CA THR A 18 0.59 10.72 16.01
C THR A 18 1.44 11.91 15.59
N HIS A 19 2.77 11.77 15.62
CA HIS A 19 3.67 12.82 15.15
C HIS A 19 3.52 13.06 13.63
N ALA A 20 3.47 11.99 12.83
CA ALA A 20 3.25 12.07 11.38
C ALA A 20 1.89 12.73 11.05
N LYS A 21 0.84 12.38 11.79
CA LYS A 21 -0.47 13.05 11.71
C LYS A 21 -0.35 14.55 11.97
N GLY A 22 0.34 14.96 13.03
CA GLY A 22 0.53 16.37 13.36
C GLY A 22 1.21 17.16 12.24
N ILE A 23 2.21 16.56 11.57
CA ILE A 23 2.85 17.16 10.40
C ILE A 23 1.85 17.31 9.24
N ALA A 24 1.10 16.26 8.92
CA ALA A 24 0.12 16.26 7.83
C ALA A 24 -1.04 17.24 8.07
N GLU A 25 -1.54 17.33 9.30
CA GLU A 25 -2.58 18.29 9.70
C GLU A 25 -2.06 19.73 9.64
N SER A 26 -0.79 19.97 10.02
CA SER A 26 -0.18 21.30 9.90
C SER A 26 -0.06 21.77 8.45
N TYR A 27 0.22 20.84 7.52
CA TYR A 27 0.33 21.12 6.09
C TYR A 27 -1.04 21.39 5.45
N THR A 28 -2.03 20.55 5.73
CA THR A 28 -3.37 20.63 5.14
C THR A 28 -4.31 21.61 5.84
N ARG A 29 -3.97 22.03 7.07
CA ARG A 29 -4.80 22.85 7.98
C ARG A 29 -6.18 22.23 8.26
N GLN A 30 -6.29 20.92 8.12
CA GLN A 30 -7.51 20.14 8.35
C GLN A 30 -7.19 18.97 9.27
N LYS A 31 -8.21 18.47 9.97
CA LYS A 31 -8.08 17.26 10.78
C LYS A 31 -8.06 16.03 9.88
N ILE A 32 -7.11 15.14 10.10
CA ILE A 32 -6.97 13.90 9.35
C ILE A 32 -7.42 12.74 10.23
N LYS A 33 -8.38 11.97 9.73
CA LYS A 33 -8.96 10.81 10.43
C LYS A 33 -8.69 9.51 9.70
N ASP A 34 -8.94 9.51 8.40
CA ASP A 34 -8.84 8.30 7.57
C ASP A 34 -7.46 8.20 6.93
N VAL A 35 -6.85 7.01 7.00
CA VAL A 35 -5.51 6.75 6.45
C VAL A 35 -5.42 5.41 5.75
N VAL A 36 -4.51 5.33 4.79
CA VAL A 36 -4.05 4.08 4.18
C VAL A 36 -2.59 3.92 4.58
N LEU A 37 -2.24 2.77 5.15
CA LEU A 37 -0.87 2.49 5.61
C LEU A 37 -0.22 1.47 4.69
N THR A 38 1.05 1.71 4.34
CA THR A 38 1.86 0.76 3.58
C THR A 38 2.53 -0.22 4.54
N VAL A 39 2.52 -1.51 4.19
CA VAL A 39 3.19 -2.57 4.94
C VAL A 39 4.16 -3.34 4.05
N PRO A 40 5.26 -3.87 4.60
CA PRO A 40 6.13 -4.77 3.87
C PRO A 40 5.41 -6.06 3.49
N VAL A 41 5.83 -6.69 2.39
CA VAL A 41 5.19 -7.91 1.86
C VAL A 41 5.34 -9.13 2.78
N PHE A 42 6.38 -9.14 3.61
CA PHE A 42 6.70 -10.22 4.54
C PHE A 42 6.01 -10.07 5.90
N PHE A 43 5.25 -8.99 6.13
CA PHE A 43 4.49 -8.83 7.37
C PHE A 43 3.36 -9.86 7.47
N GLY A 44 3.44 -10.70 8.50
CA GLY A 44 2.40 -11.65 8.86
C GLY A 44 1.17 -10.98 9.47
N GLU A 45 0.20 -11.81 9.82
CA GLU A 45 -1.07 -11.36 10.38
C GLU A 45 -0.92 -10.82 11.82
N ALA A 46 0.11 -11.25 12.55
CA ALA A 46 0.38 -10.73 13.89
C ALA A 46 0.86 -9.27 13.83
N GLU A 47 1.84 -8.99 12.98
CA GLU A 47 2.42 -7.66 12.80
C GLU A 47 1.39 -6.68 12.24
N ARG A 48 0.58 -7.11 11.26
CA ARG A 48 -0.52 -6.32 10.71
C ARG A 48 -1.53 -5.93 11.79
N ARG A 49 -1.91 -6.86 12.66
CA ARG A 49 -2.84 -6.57 13.78
C ARG A 49 -2.24 -5.62 14.81
N SER A 50 -0.95 -5.76 15.14
CA SER A 50 -0.25 -4.81 16.02
C SER A 50 -0.19 -3.40 15.40
N LEU A 51 0.04 -3.30 14.10
CA LEU A 51 0.05 -2.01 13.39
C LEU A 51 -1.33 -1.34 13.37
N LEU A 52 -2.41 -2.11 13.15
CA LEU A 52 -3.79 -1.60 13.27
C LEU A 52 -4.10 -1.13 14.70
N ARG A 53 -3.60 -1.84 15.71
CA ARG A 53 -3.75 -1.45 17.12
C ARG A 53 -3.03 -0.13 17.42
N ALA A 54 -1.80 0.03 16.93
CA ALA A 54 -1.04 1.27 17.07
C ALA A 54 -1.73 2.46 16.37
N ALA A 55 -2.29 2.25 15.17
CA ALA A 55 -3.06 3.26 14.46
C ALA A 55 -4.32 3.68 15.21
N LYS A 56 -5.03 2.72 15.82
CA LYS A 56 -6.19 3.00 16.66
C LYS A 56 -5.83 3.83 17.91
N MET A 57 -4.69 3.55 18.54
CA MET A 57 -4.18 4.36 19.65
C MET A 57 -3.86 5.81 19.21
N ALA A 58 -3.42 6.00 17.95
CA ALA A 58 -3.15 7.32 17.37
C ALA A 58 -4.43 8.05 16.88
N ASN A 59 -5.62 7.48 17.12
CA ASN A 59 -6.90 8.00 16.66
C ASN A 59 -6.94 8.22 15.13
N LEU A 60 -6.49 7.20 14.39
CA LEU A 60 -6.53 7.11 12.93
C LEU A 60 -7.37 5.89 12.52
N ASP A 61 -8.29 6.07 11.58
CA ASP A 61 -9.10 5.02 10.99
C ASP A 61 -8.38 4.48 9.75
N VAL A 62 -7.89 3.24 9.83
CA VAL A 62 -7.16 2.60 8.73
C VAL A 62 -8.17 2.00 7.74
N LEU A 63 -8.26 2.59 6.55
CA LEU A 63 -9.15 2.13 5.48
C LEU A 63 -8.66 0.81 4.88
N GLN A 64 -7.37 0.74 4.61
CA GLN A 64 -6.73 -0.43 4.02
C GLN A 64 -5.24 -0.45 4.37
N LEU A 65 -4.71 -1.66 4.55
CA LEU A 65 -3.28 -1.91 4.53
C LEU A 65 -2.89 -2.36 3.12
N ILE A 66 -1.99 -1.61 2.48
CA ILE A 66 -1.50 -1.92 1.14
C ILE A 66 -0.03 -2.30 1.18
N SER A 67 0.42 -3.17 0.28
CA SER A 67 1.84 -3.45 0.17
C SER A 67 2.58 -2.23 -0.39
N GLU A 68 3.80 -1.99 0.08
CA GLU A 68 4.64 -0.88 -0.40
C GLU A 68 4.84 -0.92 -1.93
N SER A 69 5.25 -2.05 -2.50
CA SER A 69 5.44 -2.18 -3.94
C SER A 69 4.13 -2.12 -4.73
N LEU A 70 2.99 -2.47 -4.12
CA LEU A 70 1.67 -2.25 -4.73
C LEU A 70 1.32 -0.76 -4.77
N SER A 71 1.64 0.01 -3.72
CA SER A 71 1.47 1.46 -3.70
C SER A 71 2.27 2.14 -4.82
N VAL A 72 3.53 1.72 -5.02
CA VAL A 72 4.38 2.20 -6.11
C VAL A 72 3.81 1.84 -7.48
N ALA A 73 3.34 0.58 -7.64
CA ALA A 73 2.67 0.14 -8.85
C ALA A 73 1.42 0.99 -9.15
N LEU A 74 0.54 1.18 -8.17
CA LEU A 74 -0.67 1.97 -8.30
C LEU A 74 -0.36 3.41 -8.73
N ASN A 75 0.64 4.02 -8.09
CA ASN A 75 1.10 5.36 -8.43
C ASN A 75 1.59 5.44 -9.88
N TYR A 76 2.39 4.46 -10.32
CA TYR A 76 2.87 4.37 -11.70
C TYR A 76 1.71 4.22 -12.70
N GLY A 77 0.77 3.33 -12.42
CA GLY A 77 -0.41 3.10 -13.25
C GLY A 77 -1.35 4.31 -13.33
N MET A 78 -1.48 5.08 -12.24
CA MET A 78 -2.32 6.27 -12.20
C MET A 78 -1.80 7.36 -13.16
N PHE A 79 -0.50 7.66 -13.11
CA PHE A 79 0.08 8.74 -13.92
C PHE A 79 0.28 8.38 -15.39
N ARG A 80 0.42 7.08 -15.72
CA ARG A 80 0.73 6.61 -17.09
C ARG A 80 -0.41 5.86 -17.77
N ARG A 81 -1.66 6.12 -17.37
CA ARG A 81 -2.84 5.46 -17.95
C ARG A 81 -2.93 5.57 -19.48
N LYS A 82 -2.48 6.69 -20.07
CA LYS A 82 -2.50 6.89 -21.52
C LYS A 82 -1.51 6.00 -22.29
N GLU A 83 -0.48 5.49 -21.62
CA GLU A 83 0.51 4.58 -22.19
C GLU A 83 0.12 3.10 -22.02
N MET A 84 -0.92 2.81 -21.22
CA MET A 84 -1.40 1.47 -20.96
C MET A 84 -2.39 1.05 -22.06
N ASN A 85 -1.99 0.06 -22.84
CA ASN A 85 -2.81 -0.52 -23.91
C ASN A 85 -3.42 -1.86 -23.46
N SER A 86 -4.09 -2.55 -24.39
CA SER A 86 -4.59 -3.92 -24.16
C SER A 86 -3.48 -4.97 -24.01
N THR A 87 -2.25 -4.63 -24.43
CA THR A 87 -1.08 -5.48 -24.28
C THR A 87 -0.52 -5.37 -22.86
N ALA A 88 -0.30 -6.52 -22.22
CA ALA A 88 0.29 -6.59 -20.90
C ALA A 88 1.68 -5.92 -20.89
N LYS A 89 1.85 -4.90 -20.04
CA LYS A 89 3.13 -4.24 -19.82
C LYS A 89 3.70 -4.74 -18.50
N ASN A 90 4.83 -5.45 -18.58
CA ASN A 90 5.53 -5.96 -17.42
C ASN A 90 6.54 -4.92 -16.93
N LEU A 91 6.49 -4.64 -15.63
CA LEU A 91 7.38 -3.72 -14.93
C LEU A 91 8.06 -4.46 -13.79
N VAL A 92 9.33 -4.12 -13.58
CA VAL A 92 10.06 -4.54 -12.39
C VAL A 92 10.21 -3.33 -11.51
N LEU A 93 9.71 -3.44 -10.29
CA LEU A 93 9.89 -2.46 -9.23
C LEU A 93 11.04 -2.95 -8.36
N TYR A 94 12.07 -2.11 -8.25
CA TYR A 94 13.23 -2.35 -7.41
C TYR A 94 13.26 -1.26 -6.35
N ASP A 95 13.11 -1.66 -5.10
CA ASP A 95 13.14 -0.76 -3.95
C ASP A 95 14.30 -1.17 -3.03
N MET A 96 15.21 -0.24 -2.77
CA MET A 96 16.40 -0.45 -1.95
C MET A 96 16.36 0.55 -0.82
N GLY A 97 15.69 0.16 0.26
CA GLY A 97 15.61 0.93 1.49
C GLY A 97 16.85 0.76 2.36
N ALA A 98 16.87 1.48 3.49
CA ALA A 98 17.97 1.41 4.45
C ALA A 98 18.04 0.04 5.17
N GLN A 99 16.89 -0.58 5.40
CA GLN A 99 16.78 -1.85 6.12
C GLN A 99 16.65 -3.03 5.17
N ASP A 100 15.79 -2.89 4.16
CA ASP A 100 15.36 -3.99 3.30
C ASP A 100 15.44 -3.58 1.83
N THR A 101 15.79 -4.55 0.98
CA THR A 101 15.68 -4.44 -0.48
C THR A 101 14.54 -5.35 -0.94
N THR A 102 13.66 -4.88 -1.81
CA THR A 102 12.58 -5.69 -2.37
C THR A 102 12.54 -5.54 -3.87
N VAL A 103 12.17 -6.63 -4.55
CA VAL A 103 11.95 -6.64 -5.99
C VAL A 103 10.57 -7.22 -6.25
N SER A 104 9.80 -6.57 -7.10
CA SER A 104 8.45 -6.99 -7.45
C SER A 104 8.24 -6.89 -8.95
N VAL A 105 7.58 -7.89 -9.53
CA VAL A 105 7.16 -7.90 -10.93
C VAL A 105 5.69 -7.59 -10.99
N VAL A 106 5.33 -6.66 -11.87
CA VAL A 106 3.99 -6.13 -11.98
C VAL A 106 3.59 -6.13 -13.44
N SER A 107 2.44 -6.73 -13.75
CA SER A 107 1.86 -6.71 -15.08
C SER A 107 0.61 -5.84 -15.08
N PHE A 108 0.62 -4.80 -15.91
CA PHE A 108 -0.55 -3.95 -16.14
C PHE A 108 -1.24 -4.35 -17.44
N GLN A 109 -2.55 -4.55 -17.38
CA GLN A 109 -3.37 -4.80 -18.56
C GLN A 109 -4.70 -4.06 -18.46
N MET A 110 -5.14 -3.43 -19.56
CA MET A 110 -6.49 -2.89 -19.64
C MET A 110 -7.45 -4.00 -20.10
N ILE A 111 -8.37 -4.41 -19.22
CA ILE A 111 -9.38 -5.42 -19.55
C ILE A 111 -10.68 -4.70 -19.89
N LYS A 112 -11.30 -5.08 -21.01
CA LYS A 112 -12.63 -4.61 -21.40
C LYS A 112 -13.65 -5.62 -20.91
N THR A 113 -14.41 -5.25 -19.89
CA THR A 113 -15.52 -6.07 -19.39
C THR A 113 -16.81 -5.57 -20.05
N LYS A 114 -17.58 -6.48 -20.64
CA LYS A 114 -18.86 -6.16 -21.27
C LYS A 114 -19.98 -6.78 -20.45
N GLU A 115 -20.62 -5.99 -19.61
CA GLU A 115 -21.79 -6.41 -18.84
C GLU A 115 -23.02 -5.61 -19.28
N ARG A 116 -24.13 -6.33 -19.51
CA ARG A 116 -25.49 -5.77 -19.72
C ARG A 116 -25.59 -4.53 -20.63
N GLY A 117 -24.79 -4.49 -21.72
CA GLY A 117 -24.85 -3.43 -22.73
C GLY A 117 -23.87 -2.27 -22.53
N PHE A 118 -23.14 -2.23 -21.41
CA PHE A 118 -22.06 -1.26 -21.17
C PHE A 118 -20.70 -1.95 -21.34
N SER A 119 -19.79 -1.31 -22.08
CA SER A 119 -18.39 -1.72 -22.14
C SER A 119 -17.58 -0.80 -21.23
N GLU A 120 -17.15 -1.32 -20.08
CA GLU A 120 -16.23 -0.61 -19.21
C GLU A 120 -14.82 -1.17 -19.39
N THR A 121 -13.84 -0.27 -19.42
CA THR A 121 -12.43 -0.65 -19.51
C THR A 121 -11.80 -0.37 -18.16
N HIS A 122 -11.45 -1.42 -17.43
CA HIS A 122 -10.85 -1.31 -16.10
C HIS A 122 -9.37 -1.75 -16.15
N PRO A 123 -8.47 -1.02 -15.47
CA PRO A 123 -7.09 -1.45 -15.33
C PRO A 123 -7.03 -2.66 -14.38
N TRP A 124 -6.50 -3.75 -14.89
CA TRP A 124 -6.21 -4.95 -14.13
C TRP A 124 -4.72 -5.02 -13.81
N LEU A 125 -4.42 -5.30 -12.54
CA LEU A 125 -3.08 -5.39 -12.04
C LEU A 125 -2.81 -6.80 -11.51
N GLN A 126 -1.79 -7.43 -12.08
CA GLN A 126 -1.21 -8.64 -11.53
C GLN A 126 0.15 -8.33 -10.91
N TYR A 127 0.35 -8.81 -9.69
CA TYR A 127 1.52 -8.49 -8.88
C TYR A 127 2.12 -9.75 -8.31
N TRP A 128 3.44 -9.85 -8.40
CA TRP A 128 4.26 -10.87 -7.76
C TRP A 128 5.42 -10.19 -7.04
N ALA A 129 5.61 -10.52 -5.77
CA ALA A 129 6.75 -10.05 -5.00
C ALA A 129 7.46 -11.19 -4.29
N TRP A 130 8.75 -10.97 -4.09
CA TRP A 130 9.61 -11.85 -3.30
C TRP A 130 10.44 -11.00 -2.33
N PRO A 131 10.51 -11.39 -1.04
CA PRO A 131 11.49 -10.81 -0.13
C PRO A 131 12.89 -11.33 -0.49
N THR A 132 13.92 -10.48 -0.49
CA THR A 132 15.30 -10.94 -0.76
C THR A 132 16.00 -11.56 0.45
N ILE A 133 15.38 -11.53 1.64
CA ILE A 133 16.08 -11.83 2.90
C ILE A 133 15.87 -13.26 3.43
N GLU A 134 14.93 -14.06 2.89
CA GLU A 134 14.78 -15.48 3.26
C GLU A 134 14.96 -16.43 2.06
N PRO A 135 16.11 -17.12 1.94
CA PRO A 135 16.39 -18.00 0.80
C PRO A 135 15.67 -19.36 0.80
N LEU A 136 14.89 -19.71 1.83
CA LEU A 136 14.43 -21.10 2.01
C LEU A 136 12.92 -21.34 1.89
N GLU A 137 12.07 -20.31 1.90
CA GLU A 137 10.65 -20.44 1.55
C GLU A 137 10.20 -19.26 0.68
N ALA A 138 10.46 -19.35 -0.62
CA ALA A 138 9.95 -18.41 -1.61
C ALA A 138 8.44 -18.60 -1.81
N TRP A 139 7.63 -18.03 -0.91
CA TRP A 139 6.20 -17.90 -1.13
C TRP A 139 5.98 -16.82 -2.20
N ILE A 140 5.49 -17.22 -3.37
CA ILE A 140 5.02 -16.27 -4.38
C ILE A 140 3.75 -15.62 -3.81
N TYR A 141 3.87 -14.39 -3.29
CA TYR A 141 2.70 -13.58 -2.98
C TYR A 141 2.08 -13.12 -4.29
N ASN A 142 1.10 -13.88 -4.78
CA ASN A 142 0.28 -13.52 -5.94
C ASN A 142 -0.98 -12.84 -5.43
N SER A 143 -1.06 -11.53 -5.61
CA SER A 143 -2.29 -10.78 -5.39
C SER A 143 -2.72 -10.14 -6.70
N SER A 144 -3.87 -10.56 -7.22
CA SER A 144 -4.57 -9.82 -8.27
C SER A 144 -5.45 -8.75 -7.63
N CYS A 145 -5.29 -7.51 -8.06
CA CYS A 145 -6.10 -6.41 -7.58
C CYS A 145 -6.78 -5.75 -8.78
N GLU A 146 -8.12 -5.71 -8.78
CA GLU A 146 -8.85 -4.82 -9.66
C GLU A 146 -8.72 -3.41 -9.12
N ILE A 147 -8.08 -2.52 -9.89
CA ILE A 147 -7.94 -1.15 -9.45
C ILE A 147 -9.22 -0.42 -9.83
N PHE A 148 -10.17 -0.37 -8.91
CA PHE A 148 -11.33 0.51 -9.01
C PHE A 148 -10.87 1.96 -8.80
N LEU A 149 -10.37 2.58 -9.87
CA LEU A 149 -10.07 4.01 -9.90
C LEU A 149 -11.39 4.79 -10.05
N GLN A 150 -12.20 4.80 -9.01
CA GLN A 150 -13.36 5.67 -8.94
C GLN A 150 -12.83 7.09 -8.72
N GLN A 151 -12.73 7.87 -9.80
CA GLN A 151 -12.62 9.32 -9.64
C GLN A 151 -13.97 9.79 -9.09
N SER A 152 -14.01 10.19 -7.82
CA SER A 152 -15.05 11.11 -7.37
C SER A 152 -14.75 12.45 -8.06
N SER A 153 -15.38 12.67 -9.21
CA SER A 153 -15.48 14.00 -9.79
C SER A 153 -16.39 14.82 -8.87
N THR A 154 -15.83 15.45 -7.84
CA THR A 154 -16.49 16.53 -7.13
C THR A 154 -16.61 17.72 -8.09
N THR A 155 -17.83 17.91 -8.57
CA THR A 155 -18.31 19.18 -9.14
C THR A 155 -18.91 20.00 -8.01
#